data_AF-A0A526Z432-F1
#
_entry.id   AF-A0A526Z432-F1
#
_cell.length_a   1.000
_cell.length_b   1.000
_cell.length_c   1.000
_cell.angle_alpha   90.00
_cell.angle_beta   90.00
_cell.angle_gamma   90.00
#
_symmetry.space_group_name_H-M   'P 1'
#
loop_
_entity.id
_entity.type
_entity.pdbx_description
1 polymer ?
#
loop_
_entity_poly.entity_id
_entity_poly.type
_entity_poly.pdbx_seq_one_letter_code
_entity_poly.pdbx_strand_id
1 'polypeptide(L)'
;VEQARSENRGARAASYAKRFAAKEACAKALGTGMAQGVFWRDMGVVNLASGKPTMALTGGAAAQLDKILPEGHRAAIHLTITDDFPLAQAFVIIEAMPVE
;
A
#
# COMPACT_ATOMS: atom_id res chain seq x y z
N VAL A 1 -0.06 14.00 -1.28
CA VAL A 1 0.78 13.78 -0.07
C VAL A 1 2.10 13.09 -0.42
N GLU A 2 2.08 11.93 -1.08
CA GLU A 2 3.30 11.16 -1.37
C GLU A 2 4.35 11.92 -2.18
N GLN A 3 3.93 12.60 -3.26
CA GLN A 3 4.80 13.42 -4.11
C GLN A 3 5.49 14.52 -3.32
N ALA A 4 4.73 15.41 -2.66
CA ALA A 4 5.28 16.47 -1.80
C ALA A 4 6.28 15.91 -0.77
N ARG A 5 5.98 14.77 -0.15
CA ARG A 5 6.88 14.12 0.81
C ARG A 5 8.13 13.51 0.18
N SER A 6 8.09 13.12 -1.09
CA SER A 6 9.25 12.63 -1.83
C SER A 6 10.11 13.76 -2.39
N GLU A 7 9.50 14.83 -2.89
CA GLU A 7 10.22 16.01 -3.39
C GLU A 7 11.02 16.70 -2.27
N ASN A 8 10.52 16.67 -1.04
CA ASN A 8 11.22 17.25 0.12
C ASN A 8 12.36 16.37 0.68
N ARG A 9 12.81 15.33 -0.03
CA ARG A 9 13.90 14.43 0.42
C ARG A 9 15.13 14.59 -0.47
N GLY A 10 16.31 14.66 0.16
CA GLY A 10 17.60 14.74 -0.56
C GLY A 10 17.82 13.57 -1.53
N ALA A 11 17.31 12.37 -1.19
CA ALA A 11 17.29 11.20 -2.07
C ALA A 11 15.88 10.94 -2.63
N ARG A 12 15.35 11.85 -3.46
CA ARG A 12 13.98 11.78 -4.01
C ARG A 12 13.69 10.44 -4.71
N ALA A 13 14.64 9.93 -5.50
CA ALA A 13 14.46 8.70 -6.27
C ALA A 13 14.27 7.48 -5.35
N ALA A 14 15.10 7.33 -4.31
CA ALA A 14 14.95 6.28 -3.30
C ALA A 14 13.63 6.41 -2.54
N SER A 15 13.19 7.64 -2.24
CA SER A 15 11.89 7.91 -1.61
C SER A 15 10.72 7.45 -2.49
N TYR A 16 10.79 7.67 -3.81
CA TYR A 16 9.80 7.17 -4.75
C TYR A 16 9.86 5.65 -4.92
N ALA A 17 11.06 5.07 -5.01
CA ALA A 17 11.24 3.62 -5.12
C ALA A 17 10.55 2.87 -3.98
N LYS A 18 10.70 3.35 -2.74
CA LYS A 18 9.99 2.81 -1.56
C LYS A 18 8.47 2.79 -1.70
N ARG A 19 7.89 3.90 -2.19
CA ARG A 19 6.42 4.01 -2.35
C ARG A 19 5.93 3.14 -3.50
N PHE A 20 6.69 3.08 -4.58
CA PHE A 20 6.38 2.20 -5.70
C PHE A 20 6.42 0.72 -5.26
N ALA A 21 7.46 0.30 -4.52
CA ALA A 21 7.55 -1.04 -3.97
C ALA A 21 6.33 -1.38 -3.07
N ALA A 22 5.90 -0.46 -2.21
CA ALA A 22 4.72 -0.65 -1.37
C ALA A 22 3.42 -0.79 -2.19
N LYS A 23 3.24 0.03 -3.25
CA LYS A 23 2.07 -0.03 -4.14
C LYS A 23 2.03 -1.34 -4.93
N GLU A 24 3.16 -1.77 -5.50
CA GLU A 24 3.29 -3.06 -6.19
C GLU A 24 3.00 -4.24 -5.25
N ALA A 25 3.57 -4.22 -4.03
CA ALA A 25 3.32 -5.25 -3.03
C ALA A 25 1.84 -5.30 -2.63
N CYS A 26 1.19 -4.16 -2.48
CA CYS A 26 -0.24 -4.09 -2.17
C CYS A 26 -1.10 -4.60 -3.33
N ALA A 27 -0.79 -4.22 -4.57
CA ALA A 27 -1.49 -4.71 -5.75
C ALA A 27 -1.43 -6.24 -5.87
N LYS A 28 -0.26 -6.82 -5.54
CA LYS A 28 -0.07 -8.28 -5.51
C LYS A 28 -0.84 -8.93 -4.36
N ALA A 29 -0.86 -8.32 -3.19
CA ALA A 29 -1.64 -8.82 -2.05
C ALA A 29 -3.16 -8.79 -2.31
N LEU A 30 -3.65 -7.85 -3.14
CA LEU A 30 -5.04 -7.82 -3.63
C LEU A 30 -5.36 -8.95 -4.63
N GLY A 31 -4.35 -9.73 -5.06
CA GLY A 31 -4.50 -10.87 -5.96
C GLY A 31 -4.58 -10.53 -7.44
N THR A 32 -4.51 -9.25 -7.81
CA THR A 32 -4.70 -8.79 -9.20
C THR A 32 -3.43 -8.22 -9.82
N GLY A 33 -2.46 -7.76 -9.01
CA GLY A 33 -1.39 -6.89 -9.49
C GLY A 33 -1.94 -5.54 -9.96
N MET A 34 -1.17 -4.79 -10.74
CA MET A 34 -1.65 -3.53 -11.37
C MET A 34 -2.51 -3.84 -12.61
N ALA A 35 -3.60 -4.58 -12.41
CA ALA A 35 -4.50 -5.04 -13.46
C ALA A 35 -5.94 -5.14 -12.93
N GLN A 36 -6.87 -5.49 -13.82
CA GLN A 36 -8.27 -5.77 -13.46
C GLN A 36 -8.96 -4.59 -12.73
N GLY A 37 -8.64 -3.36 -13.14
CA GLY A 37 -9.16 -2.14 -12.53
C GLY A 37 -8.41 -1.66 -11.29
N VAL A 38 -7.39 -2.37 -10.81
CA VAL A 38 -6.51 -1.90 -9.73
C VAL A 38 -5.38 -1.04 -10.30
N PHE A 39 -5.35 0.24 -9.93
CA PHE A 39 -4.33 1.19 -10.38
C PHE A 39 -3.48 1.70 -9.22
N TRP A 40 -2.17 1.86 -9.44
CA TRP A 40 -1.24 2.39 -8.43
C TRP A 40 -1.59 3.79 -7.87
N ARG A 41 -2.36 4.58 -8.61
CA ARG A 41 -2.86 5.90 -8.16
C ARG A 41 -3.96 5.77 -7.10
N ASP A 42 -4.66 4.63 -7.08
CA ASP A 42 -5.69 4.31 -6.10
C ASP A 42 -5.12 3.81 -4.77
N MET A 43 -3.79 3.75 -4.65
CA MET A 43 -3.09 3.19 -3.49
C MET A 43 -2.15 4.22 -2.91
N GLY A 44 -2.46 4.76 -1.73
CA GLY A 44 -1.62 5.74 -1.04
C GLY A 44 -0.85 5.12 0.12
N VAL A 45 0.46 5.31 0.18
CA VAL A 45 1.24 4.99 1.39
C VAL A 45 1.05 6.10 2.42
N VAL A 46 0.42 5.75 3.53
CA VAL A 46 0.12 6.68 4.64
C VAL A 46 0.73 6.16 5.94
N ASN A 47 0.79 7.01 6.98
CA ASN A 47 1.20 6.60 8.31
C ASN A 47 0.03 6.80 9.28
N LEU A 48 -0.17 5.85 10.17
CA LEU A 48 -1.04 6.03 11.33
C LEU A 48 -0.45 7.10 12.26
N ALA A 49 -1.24 7.57 13.23
CA ALA A 49 -0.78 8.53 14.24
C ALA A 49 0.46 8.02 15.02
N SER A 50 0.61 6.71 15.18
CA SER A 50 1.78 6.06 15.77
C SER A 50 3.04 6.11 14.90
N GLY A 51 2.94 6.55 13.65
CA GLY A 51 4.01 6.50 12.66
C GLY A 51 4.11 5.18 11.89
N LYS A 52 3.36 4.12 12.27
CA LYS A 52 3.33 2.85 11.52
C LYS A 52 2.80 3.09 10.08
N PRO A 53 3.51 2.66 9.02
CA PRO A 53 3.02 2.78 7.65
C PRO A 53 1.85 1.81 7.38
N THR A 54 0.93 2.22 6.52
CA THR A 54 -0.19 1.41 6.02
C THR A 54 -0.63 1.92 4.65
N MET A 55 -1.68 1.34 4.08
CA MET A 55 -2.24 1.70 2.78
C MET A 55 -3.61 2.36 2.94
N ALA A 56 -3.81 3.47 2.25
CA ALA A 56 -5.13 4.02 1.98
C ALA A 56 -5.53 3.65 0.55
N LEU A 57 -6.59 2.85 0.41
CA LEU A 57 -7.09 2.41 -0.89
C LEU A 57 -8.31 3.23 -1.30
N THR A 58 -8.39 3.56 -2.58
CA THR A 58 -9.53 4.21 -3.22
C THR A 58 -9.91 3.47 -4.51
N GLY A 59 -10.92 3.95 -5.24
CA GLY A 59 -11.18 3.52 -6.62
C GLY A 59 -11.26 2.00 -6.78
N GLY A 60 -10.59 1.48 -7.81
CA GLY A 60 -10.63 0.05 -8.11
C GLY A 60 -9.86 -0.82 -7.12
N ALA A 61 -8.85 -0.27 -6.43
CA ALA A 61 -8.14 -0.98 -5.37
C ALA A 61 -9.04 -1.24 -4.15
N ALA A 62 -9.81 -0.24 -3.71
CA ALA A 62 -10.79 -0.40 -2.64
C ALA A 62 -11.91 -1.38 -3.04
N ALA A 63 -12.46 -1.23 -4.24
CA ALA A 63 -13.49 -2.13 -4.75
C ALA A 63 -12.99 -3.59 -4.85
N GLN A 64 -11.71 -3.81 -5.18
CA GLN A 64 -11.15 -5.16 -5.17
C GLN A 64 -10.97 -5.71 -3.76
N LEU A 65 -10.54 -4.87 -2.80
CA LEU A 65 -10.44 -5.26 -1.40
C LEU A 65 -11.80 -5.71 -0.84
N ASP A 66 -12.86 -4.95 -1.11
CA ASP A 66 -14.22 -5.28 -0.66
C ASP A 66 -14.71 -6.60 -1.25
N LYS A 67 -14.33 -6.93 -2.50
CA LYS A 67 -14.71 -8.20 -3.14
C LYS A 67 -14.03 -9.43 -2.53
N ILE A 68 -12.79 -9.30 -2.07
CA ILE A 68 -12.03 -10.43 -1.50
C ILE A 68 -12.22 -10.57 0.01
N LEU A 69 -12.78 -9.56 0.67
CA LEU A 69 -13.10 -9.61 2.09
C LEU A 69 -14.32 -10.50 2.35
N PRO A 70 -14.24 -11.45 3.30
CA PRO A 70 -15.41 -12.19 3.75
C PRO A 70 -16.43 -11.27 4.43
N GLU A 71 -17.70 -11.66 4.36
CA GLU A 71 -18.77 -10.98 5.08
C GLU A 71 -18.48 -10.92 6.58
N GLY A 72 -18.85 -9.82 7.24
CA GLY A 72 -18.60 -9.61 8.67
C GLY A 72 -17.13 -9.40 9.04
N HIS A 73 -16.25 -9.13 8.07
CA HIS A 73 -14.84 -8.84 8.33
C HIS A 73 -14.45 -7.44 7.85
N ARG A 74 -13.49 -6.83 8.55
CA ARG A 74 -12.78 -5.63 8.13
C ARG A 74 -11.35 -5.98 7.74
N ALA A 75 -10.79 -5.29 6.76
CA ALA A 75 -9.40 -5.44 6.40
C ALA A 75 -8.46 -4.76 7.41
N ALA A 76 -7.36 -5.43 7.72
CA ALA A 76 -6.15 -4.83 8.26
C ALA A 76 -5.04 -4.94 7.20
N ILE A 77 -4.50 -3.80 6.76
CA ILE A 77 -3.40 -3.78 5.81
C ILE A 77 -2.09 -3.51 6.57
N HIS A 78 -1.28 -4.56 6.69
CA HIS A 78 0.04 -4.50 7.31
C HIS A 78 1.08 -4.21 6.24
N LEU A 79 1.76 -3.08 6.37
CA LEU A 79 2.82 -2.66 5.46
C LEU A 79 4.12 -2.53 6.25
N THR A 80 5.20 -3.08 5.70
CA THR A 80 6.57 -2.73 6.08
C THR A 80 7.36 -2.33 4.84
N ILE A 81 8.27 -1.38 5.00
CA ILE A 81 9.12 -0.87 3.93
C ILE A 81 10.55 -0.85 4.48
N THR A 82 11.48 -1.39 3.70
CA THR A 82 12.92 -1.30 3.95
C THR A 82 13.63 -0.89 2.67
N ASP A 83 14.77 -0.22 2.80
CA ASP A 83 15.62 0.13 1.68
C ASP A 83 17.09 0.09 2.07
N ASP A 84 17.92 -0.35 1.12
CA ASP A 84 19.37 -0.23 1.14
C ASP A 84 19.81 0.01 -0.29
N PHE A 85 20.64 1.03 -0.54
CA PHE A 85 20.91 1.46 -1.91
C PHE A 85 21.62 0.33 -2.68
N PRO A 86 21.13 -0.07 -3.88
CA PRO A 86 20.14 0.62 -4.73
C PRO A 86 18.70 0.10 -4.66
N LEU A 87 18.37 -0.74 -3.68
CA LEU A 87 17.11 -1.47 -3.58
C LEU A 87 16.11 -0.83 -2.59
N ALA A 88 14.83 -0.99 -2.92
CA ALA A 88 13.73 -0.76 -2.00
C ALA A 88 12.80 -1.96 -2.03
N GLN A 89 12.33 -2.37 -0.85
CA GLN A 89 11.49 -3.54 -0.67
C GLN A 89 10.31 -3.22 0.24
N ALA A 90 9.17 -3.82 -0.04
CA ALA A 90 8.00 -3.74 0.81
C ALA A 90 7.32 -5.11 0.92
N PHE A 91 6.73 -5.37 2.08
CA PHE A 91 5.84 -6.50 2.29
C PHE A 91 4.48 -5.98 2.68
N VAL A 92 3.44 -6.58 2.10
CA VAL A 92 2.04 -6.27 2.40
C VAL A 92 1.32 -7.57 2.74
N ILE A 93 0.61 -7.56 3.87
CA ILE A 93 -0.34 -8.59 4.26
C ILE A 93 -1.71 -7.91 4.42
N ILE A 94 -2.72 -8.49 3.79
CA ILE A 94 -4.13 -8.11 3.97
C ILE A 94 -4.75 -9.19 4.85
N GLU A 95 -5.11 -8.81 6.07
CA GLU A 95 -5.76 -9.68 7.05
C GLU A 95 -7.25 -9.34 7.12
N ALA A 96 -8.11 -10.37 7.04
CA ALA A 96 -9.52 -10.22 7.35
C ALA A 96 -9.73 -10.43 8.85
N MET A 97 -10.10 -9.35 9.56
CA MET A 97 -10.41 -9.41 11.00
C MET A 97 -11.93 -9.39 11.19
N PRO A 98 -12.52 -10.27 12.02
CA PRO A 98 -13.94 -10.20 12.34
C PRO A 98 -14.35 -8.82 12.86
N VAL A 99 -15.52 -8.35 12.45
CA VAL A 99 -16.19 -7.19 13.03
C VAL A 99 -17.03 -7.71 14.20
N GLU A 100 -16.71 -7.28 15.42
CA GLU A 100 -17.54 -7.52 16.62
C GLU A 100 -18.88 -6.78 16.54
#